data_AF-A0A364LG40-F1
#
_entry.id   AF-A0A364LG40-F1
#
_cell.length_a   1.000
_cell.length_b   1.000
_cell.length_c   1.000
_cell.angle_alpha   90.00
_cell.angle_beta   90.00
_cell.angle_gamma   90.00
#
_symmetry.space_group_name_H-M   'P 1'
#
loop_
_entity.id
_entity.type
_entity.pdbx_description
1 polymer ?
#
loop_
_entity_poly.entity_id
_entity_poly.type
_entity_poly.pdbx_seq_one_letter_code
_entity_poly.pdbx_strand_id
1 'polypeptide(L)'
;MAANILRGYADELTRFIREHKEDEQVCKRALELKTDLEKITSPEAALALFSTYTKNKTNTSPFTHFAPLSLSGIVQRWERSLTTNEANRKATLTKIAQISLTPEAETLRKLCLELLDNSNCILECRFNAVIGRLNKPEFPVLADYMLALENSDFPVILRPGDILARTPRNSSHAQGLQLMANISAKYSFRHLPEHALNSDANDFMQDILIVYNNIFPVPTIQTVQQPDEDDERPCCIVS
;
A
#
# COMPACT_ATOMS: atom_id res chain seq x y z
N MET A 1 -5.63 16.09 7.73
CA MET A 1 -5.85 16.12 6.26
C MET A 1 -6.08 14.67 5.85
N ALA A 2 -7.26 14.31 5.32
CA ALA A 2 -7.53 12.94 4.89
C ALA A 2 -6.51 12.58 3.78
N ALA A 3 -5.77 11.49 3.95
CA ALA A 3 -4.87 11.02 2.92
C ALA A 3 -5.70 10.75 1.65
N ASN A 4 -5.27 11.29 0.51
CA ASN A 4 -5.93 11.00 -0.75
C ASN A 4 -5.76 9.50 -1.03
N ILE A 5 -6.83 8.74 -0.88
CA ILE A 5 -6.87 7.28 -1.05
C ILE A 5 -6.44 6.87 -2.47
N LEU A 6 -6.55 7.78 -3.43
CA LEU A 6 -6.16 7.59 -4.84
C LEU A 6 -4.72 8.03 -5.13
N ARG A 7 -3.92 8.36 -4.10
CA ARG A 7 -2.53 8.82 -4.26
C ARG A 7 -1.70 7.85 -5.10
N GLY A 8 -1.89 6.55 -4.94
CA GLY A 8 -1.16 5.56 -5.73
C GLY A 8 -1.41 5.65 -7.25
N TYR A 9 -2.63 6.04 -7.67
CA TYR A 9 -2.91 6.33 -9.08
C TYR A 9 -2.21 7.61 -9.55
N ALA A 10 -2.19 8.66 -8.72
CA ALA A 10 -1.51 9.91 -9.02
C ALA A 10 0.02 9.75 -9.11
N ASP A 11 0.62 8.90 -8.28
CA ASP A 11 2.03 8.56 -8.32
C ASP A 11 2.38 7.78 -9.62
N GLU A 12 1.51 6.85 -10.04
CA GLU A 12 1.67 6.15 -11.32
C GLU A 12 1.57 7.11 -12.51
N LEU A 13 0.67 8.09 -12.51
CA LEU A 13 0.61 9.14 -13.53
C LEU A 13 1.86 10.02 -13.53
N THR A 14 2.39 10.36 -12.35
CA THR A 14 3.61 11.16 -12.24
C THR A 14 4.79 10.43 -12.88
N ARG A 15 4.91 9.11 -12.65
CA ARG A 15 5.90 8.28 -13.34
C ARG A 15 5.66 8.26 -14.85
N PHE A 16 4.42 8.04 -15.28
CA PHE A 16 4.06 7.99 -16.69
C PHE A 16 4.40 9.29 -17.44
N ILE A 17 4.09 10.46 -16.86
CA ILE A 17 4.43 11.78 -17.40
C ILE A 17 5.95 11.93 -17.55
N ARG A 18 6.73 11.51 -16.56
CA ARG A 18 8.20 11.57 -16.61
C ARG A 18 8.76 10.70 -17.75
N GLU A 19 8.17 9.53 -17.98
CA GLU A 19 8.57 8.60 -19.04
C GLU A 19 8.18 9.08 -20.44
N HIS A 20 7.12 9.90 -20.55
CA HIS A 20 6.58 10.41 -21.83
C HIS A 20 6.78 11.92 -22.00
N LYS A 21 7.78 12.52 -21.33
CA LYS A 21 8.02 13.98 -21.28
C LYS A 21 8.11 14.68 -22.65
N GLU A 22 8.36 13.93 -23.72
CA GLU A 22 8.50 14.42 -25.09
C GLU A 22 7.15 14.51 -25.85
N ASP A 23 6.09 13.88 -25.31
CA ASP A 23 4.73 13.95 -25.85
C ASP A 23 3.87 14.88 -24.98
N GLU A 24 3.82 16.16 -25.38
CA GLU A 24 3.08 17.21 -24.66
C GLU A 24 1.59 16.90 -24.53
N GLN A 25 0.98 16.29 -25.56
CA GLN A 25 -0.45 16.01 -25.56
C GLN A 25 -0.78 14.88 -24.60
N VAL A 26 0.04 13.83 -24.57
CA VAL A 26 -0.09 12.71 -23.62
C VAL A 26 0.16 13.19 -22.19
N CYS A 27 1.19 14.01 -21.97
CA CYS A 27 1.47 14.60 -20.65
C CYS A 27 0.33 15.49 -20.15
N LYS A 28 -0.24 16.33 -21.02
CA LYS A 28 -1.40 17.17 -20.67
C LYS A 28 -2.60 16.34 -20.23
N ARG A 29 -2.95 15.30 -20.99
CA ARG A 29 -4.07 14.40 -20.64
C ARG A 29 -3.82 13.65 -19.31
N ALA A 30 -2.58 13.22 -19.06
CA ALA A 30 -2.22 12.56 -17.80
C ALA A 30 -2.29 13.53 -16.61
N LEU A 31 -1.92 14.81 -16.80
CA LEU A 31 -2.06 15.85 -15.77
C LEU A 31 -3.53 16.16 -15.48
N GLU A 32 -4.38 16.29 -16.51
CA GLU A 32 -5.83 16.48 -16.36
C GLU A 32 -6.45 15.34 -15.54
N LEU A 33 -6.11 14.09 -15.87
CA LEU A 33 -6.57 12.91 -15.11
C LEU A 33 -6.10 12.95 -13.65
N LYS A 34 -4.85 13.34 -13.42
CA LYS A 34 -4.29 13.46 -12.06
C LYS A 34 -5.07 14.50 -11.24
N THR A 35 -5.39 15.65 -11.82
CA THR A 35 -6.20 16.69 -11.16
C THR A 35 -7.64 16.23 -10.90
N ASP A 36 -8.23 15.46 -11.82
CA ASP A 36 -9.57 14.91 -11.60
C ASP A 36 -9.61 13.87 -10.49
N LEU A 37 -8.57 13.02 -10.38
CA LEU A 37 -8.44 12.04 -9.30
C LEU A 37 -8.40 12.67 -7.90
N GLU A 38 -7.87 13.88 -7.76
CA GLU A 38 -7.83 14.60 -6.48
C GLU A 38 -9.23 14.97 -5.95
N LYS A 39 -10.26 14.96 -6.81
CA LYS A 39 -11.64 15.29 -6.47
C LYS A 39 -12.50 14.06 -6.13
N ILE A 40 -11.98 12.86 -6.37
CA ILE A 40 -12.75 11.62 -6.27
C ILE A 40 -12.71 11.10 -4.82
N THR A 41 -13.89 10.80 -4.28
CA THR A 41 -14.04 10.29 -2.91
C THR A 41 -14.83 8.98 -2.83
N SER A 42 -15.24 8.40 -3.96
CA SER A 42 -16.01 7.15 -3.99
C SER A 42 -15.59 6.22 -5.15
N PRO A 43 -15.80 4.90 -5.00
CA PRO A 43 -15.59 3.91 -6.06
C PRO A 43 -16.38 4.19 -7.34
N GLU A 44 -17.63 4.62 -7.23
CA GLU A 44 -18.51 4.90 -8.36
C GLU A 44 -17.99 6.10 -9.16
N ALA A 45 -17.55 7.15 -8.47
CA ALA A 45 -16.96 8.32 -9.10
C ALA A 45 -15.62 7.99 -9.79
N ALA A 46 -14.78 7.15 -9.17
CA ALA A 46 -13.55 6.66 -9.79
C ALA A 46 -13.84 5.82 -11.05
N LEU A 47 -14.80 4.90 -11.00
CA LEU A 47 -15.23 4.11 -12.15
C LEU A 47 -15.74 4.98 -13.29
N ALA A 48 -16.62 5.95 -13.00
CA ALA A 48 -17.15 6.87 -14.00
C ALA A 48 -16.04 7.68 -14.69
N LEU A 49 -15.05 8.15 -13.91
CA LEU A 49 -13.87 8.83 -14.44
C LEU A 49 -13.08 7.90 -15.37
N PHE A 50 -12.73 6.70 -14.92
CA PHE A 50 -11.95 5.74 -15.70
C PHE A 50 -12.67 5.35 -17.00
N SER A 51 -13.95 5.02 -16.93
CA SER A 51 -14.77 4.71 -18.11
C SER A 51 -14.81 5.86 -19.12
N THR A 52 -14.82 7.11 -18.66
CA THR A 52 -14.81 8.28 -19.56
C THR A 52 -13.49 8.39 -20.31
N TYR A 53 -12.37 8.18 -19.61
CA TYR A 53 -11.03 8.22 -20.20
C TYR A 53 -10.76 7.02 -21.12
N THR A 54 -11.37 5.86 -20.89
CA THR A 54 -11.23 4.66 -21.76
C THR A 54 -12.13 4.70 -22.99
N LYS A 55 -13.30 5.33 -22.92
CA LYS A 55 -14.22 5.53 -24.07
C LYS A 55 -13.65 6.48 -25.12
N ASN A 56 -12.84 7.46 -24.71
CA ASN A 56 -12.11 8.35 -25.60
C ASN A 56 -10.89 7.64 -26.24
N LYS A 57 -11.16 6.57 -27.01
CA LYS A 57 -10.19 5.83 -27.81
C LYS A 57 -9.69 6.69 -28.96
N THR A 58 -8.70 7.52 -28.71
CA THR A 58 -7.79 8.01 -29.75
C THR A 58 -6.45 7.30 -29.57
N ASN A 59 -5.98 6.68 -30.65
CA ASN A 59 -4.69 6.01 -30.83
C ASN A 59 -4.68 4.49 -30.57
N THR A 60 -5.20 3.76 -31.56
CA THR A 60 -4.71 2.42 -31.90
C THR A 60 -3.32 2.57 -32.54
N SER A 61 -2.26 2.32 -31.77
CA SER A 61 -0.95 1.97 -32.34
C SER A 61 -0.95 0.45 -32.60
N PRO A 62 -0.64 -0.02 -33.82
CA PRO A 62 -0.78 -1.43 -34.20
C PRO A 62 0.38 -2.33 -33.73
N PHE A 63 1.27 -1.86 -32.86
CA PHE A 63 2.47 -2.62 -32.47
C PHE A 63 2.17 -3.66 -31.38
N THR A 64 2.20 -4.92 -31.81
CA THR A 64 2.14 -6.12 -30.98
C THR A 64 3.48 -6.38 -30.30
N HIS A 65 3.39 -6.61 -28.98
CA HIS A 65 4.43 -7.10 -28.06
C HIS A 65 5.61 -6.15 -27.82
N PHE A 66 5.69 -5.57 -26.61
CA PHE A 66 6.74 -4.70 -26.05
C PHE A 66 6.60 -3.16 -26.17
N ALA A 67 5.46 -2.62 -26.58
CA ALA A 67 5.21 -1.19 -26.41
C ALA A 67 4.89 -0.85 -24.93
N PRO A 68 5.44 0.25 -24.35
CA PRO A 68 5.01 0.72 -23.03
C PRO A 68 3.49 0.96 -23.02
N LEU A 69 2.83 0.62 -21.91
CA LEU A 69 1.39 0.76 -21.75
C LEU A 69 0.98 2.20 -22.05
N SER A 70 0.08 2.40 -23.03
CA SER A 70 -0.52 3.70 -23.29
C SER A 70 -1.30 4.19 -22.06
N LEU A 71 -1.51 5.50 -21.95
CA LEU A 71 -2.37 6.08 -20.89
C LEU A 71 -3.74 5.39 -20.85
N SER A 72 -4.35 5.14 -21.99
CA SER A 72 -5.62 4.41 -22.09
C SER A 72 -5.53 2.97 -21.59
N GLY A 73 -4.42 2.27 -21.85
CA GLY A 73 -4.17 0.93 -21.33
C GLY A 73 -4.00 0.91 -19.81
N ILE A 74 -3.32 1.91 -19.25
CA ILE A 74 -3.17 2.08 -17.79
C ILE A 74 -4.55 2.29 -17.14
N VAL A 75 -5.34 3.24 -17.66
CA VAL A 75 -6.66 3.54 -17.10
C VAL A 75 -7.62 2.36 -17.25
N GLN A 76 -7.58 1.64 -18.38
CA GLN A 76 -8.39 0.44 -18.58
C GLN A 76 -8.06 -0.67 -17.57
N ARG A 77 -6.77 -0.81 -17.20
CA ARG A 77 -6.37 -1.74 -16.15
C ARG A 77 -6.96 -1.34 -14.79
N TRP A 78 -6.92 -0.04 -14.45
CA TRP A 78 -7.51 0.46 -13.21
C TRP A 78 -9.04 0.25 -13.17
N GLU A 79 -9.74 0.56 -14.26
CA GLU A 79 -11.17 0.32 -14.41
C GLU A 79 -11.53 -1.15 -14.15
N ARG A 80 -10.78 -2.07 -14.78
CA ARG A 80 -11.00 -3.52 -14.61
C ARG A 80 -10.75 -3.97 -13.17
N SER A 81 -9.66 -3.51 -12.55
CA SER A 81 -9.36 -3.82 -11.16
C SER A 81 -10.49 -3.34 -10.25
N LEU A 82 -10.88 -2.06 -10.36
CA LEU A 82 -11.89 -1.48 -9.48
C LEU A 82 -13.27 -2.16 -9.63
N THR A 83 -13.63 -2.58 -10.86
CA THR A 83 -14.89 -3.28 -11.15
C THR A 83 -14.98 -4.63 -10.41
N THR A 84 -13.85 -5.30 -10.18
CA THR A 84 -13.82 -6.64 -9.58
C THR A 84 -13.37 -6.63 -8.12
N ASN A 85 -12.75 -5.54 -7.65
CA ASN A 85 -12.16 -5.43 -6.31
C ASN A 85 -13.17 -5.72 -5.19
N GLU A 86 -14.41 -5.21 -5.28
CA GLU A 86 -15.39 -5.41 -4.20
C GLU A 86 -15.83 -6.87 -4.07
N ALA A 87 -16.09 -7.55 -5.20
CA ALA A 87 -16.42 -8.96 -5.21
C ALA A 87 -15.24 -9.81 -4.71
N ASN A 88 -14.02 -9.50 -5.16
CA ASN A 88 -12.81 -10.19 -4.74
C ASN A 88 -12.52 -9.97 -3.25
N ARG A 89 -12.69 -8.74 -2.73
CA ARG A 89 -12.54 -8.40 -1.31
C ARG A 89 -13.44 -9.27 -0.45
N LYS A 90 -14.74 -9.36 -0.78
CA LYS A 90 -15.70 -10.20 -0.07
C LYS A 90 -15.33 -11.68 -0.12
N ALA A 91 -14.95 -12.19 -1.28
CA ALA A 91 -14.53 -13.58 -1.44
C ALA A 91 -13.27 -13.90 -0.62
N THR A 92 -12.29 -12.99 -0.63
CA THR A 92 -11.04 -13.11 0.12
C THR A 92 -11.27 -13.02 1.62
N LEU A 93 -12.14 -12.13 2.08
CA LEU A 93 -12.51 -12.01 3.50
C LEU A 93 -13.00 -13.36 4.06
N THR A 94 -13.92 -14.00 3.36
CA THR A 94 -14.43 -15.34 3.74
C THR A 94 -13.33 -16.39 3.76
N LYS A 95 -12.45 -16.41 2.75
CA LYS A 95 -11.36 -17.37 2.66
C LYS A 95 -10.36 -17.19 3.80
N ILE A 96 -9.88 -15.96 4.04
CA ILE A 96 -8.88 -15.66 5.06
C ILE A 96 -9.38 -16.02 6.47
N ALA A 97 -10.67 -15.82 6.73
CA ALA A 97 -11.28 -16.23 7.99
C ALA A 97 -11.24 -17.77 8.22
N GLN A 98 -11.19 -18.55 7.14
CA GLN A 98 -11.21 -20.02 7.17
C GLN A 98 -9.81 -20.66 7.11
N ILE A 99 -8.77 -19.90 6.82
CA ILE A 99 -7.41 -20.45 6.78
C ILE A 99 -7.01 -20.86 8.19
N SER A 100 -6.67 -22.15 8.34
CA SER A 100 -6.06 -22.65 9.57
C SER A 100 -4.63 -22.11 9.63
N LEU A 101 -4.42 -21.21 10.57
CA LEU A 101 -3.15 -20.52 10.81
C LEU A 101 -2.67 -20.86 12.22
N THR A 102 -1.36 -20.80 12.44
CA THR A 102 -0.81 -20.94 13.80
C THR A 102 -1.26 -19.77 14.69
N PRO A 103 -1.26 -19.92 16.03
CA PRO A 103 -1.56 -18.80 16.94
C PRO A 103 -0.69 -17.56 16.68
N GLU A 104 0.56 -17.77 16.27
CA GLU A 104 1.52 -16.72 15.93
C GLU A 104 1.12 -15.99 14.63
N ALA A 105 0.50 -16.70 13.69
CA ALA A 105 -0.02 -16.15 12.44
C ALA A 105 -1.31 -15.33 12.58
N GLU A 106 -1.93 -15.36 13.76
CA GLU A 106 -3.15 -14.62 14.05
C GLU A 106 -2.98 -13.11 13.86
N THR A 107 -1.80 -12.57 14.16
CA THR A 107 -1.49 -11.15 13.95
C THR A 107 -1.53 -10.78 12.48
N LEU A 108 -0.90 -11.57 11.61
CA LEU A 108 -0.90 -11.32 10.17
C LEU A 108 -2.32 -11.43 9.63
N ARG A 109 -3.10 -12.38 10.14
CA ARG A 109 -4.52 -12.51 9.81
C ARG A 109 -5.30 -11.25 10.16
N LYS A 110 -5.16 -10.73 11.39
CA LYS A 110 -5.83 -9.50 11.84
C LYS A 110 -5.49 -8.30 10.95
N LEU A 111 -4.20 -8.12 10.62
CA LEU A 111 -3.76 -7.07 9.72
C LEU A 111 -4.44 -7.18 8.33
N CYS A 112 -4.52 -8.38 7.78
CA CYS A 112 -5.20 -8.62 6.50
C CYS A 112 -6.72 -8.38 6.60
N LEU A 113 -7.36 -8.85 7.67
CA LEU A 113 -8.79 -8.67 7.89
C LEU A 113 -9.16 -7.20 8.05
N GLU A 114 -8.37 -6.39 8.76
CA GLU A 114 -8.58 -4.94 8.89
C GLU A 114 -8.59 -4.23 7.52
N LEU A 115 -7.70 -4.63 6.61
CA LEU A 115 -7.70 -4.10 5.23
C LEU A 115 -8.91 -4.57 4.44
N LEU A 116 -9.27 -5.85 4.57
CA LEU A 116 -10.40 -6.44 3.86
C LEU A 116 -11.75 -5.92 4.37
N ASP A 117 -11.89 -5.57 5.64
CA ASP A 117 -13.13 -5.04 6.22
C ASP A 117 -13.39 -3.58 5.82
N ASN A 118 -12.34 -2.83 5.51
CA ASN A 118 -12.45 -1.44 5.08
C ASN A 118 -12.73 -1.35 3.57
N SER A 119 -13.97 -1.01 3.19
CA SER A 119 -14.39 -0.89 1.80
C SER A 119 -13.61 0.18 1.02
N ASN A 120 -13.04 1.19 1.68
CA ASN A 120 -12.27 2.23 1.01
C ASN A 120 -10.93 1.71 0.47
N CYS A 121 -10.42 0.58 0.96
CA CYS A 121 -9.20 -0.02 0.45
C CYS A 121 -9.31 -0.39 -1.04
N ILE A 122 -10.52 -0.63 -1.58
CA ILE A 122 -10.72 -0.93 -3.01
C ILE A 122 -10.28 0.21 -3.94
N LEU A 123 -10.20 1.42 -3.41
CA LEU A 123 -9.71 2.61 -4.10
C LEU A 123 -8.19 2.75 -4.04
N GLU A 124 -7.48 1.96 -3.25
CA GLU A 124 -6.02 2.01 -3.21
C GLU A 124 -5.45 1.13 -4.34
N CYS A 125 -4.52 1.66 -5.15
CA CYS A 125 -4.08 0.99 -6.38
C CYS A 125 -3.31 -0.32 -6.15
N ARG A 126 -2.66 -0.49 -4.99
CA ARG A 126 -1.97 -1.70 -4.54
C ARG A 126 -2.90 -2.73 -3.90
N PHE A 127 -4.12 -2.35 -3.53
CA PHE A 127 -5.03 -3.28 -2.85
C PHE A 127 -5.37 -4.52 -3.69
N ASN A 128 -5.44 -4.40 -5.01
CA ASN A 128 -5.63 -5.55 -5.89
C ASN A 128 -4.44 -6.53 -5.84
N ALA A 129 -3.21 -6.06 -5.62
CA ALA A 129 -2.05 -6.92 -5.44
C ALA A 129 -2.13 -7.68 -4.10
N VAL A 130 -2.56 -7.01 -3.03
CA VAL A 130 -2.85 -7.63 -1.73
C VAL A 130 -3.89 -8.74 -1.88
N ILE A 131 -5.06 -8.44 -2.45
CA ILE A 131 -6.11 -9.43 -2.74
C ILE A 131 -5.57 -10.58 -3.59
N GLY A 132 -4.82 -10.25 -4.64
CA GLY A 132 -4.24 -11.23 -5.55
C GLY A 132 -3.35 -12.23 -4.83
N ARG A 133 -2.51 -11.76 -3.89
CA ARG A 133 -1.64 -12.62 -3.09
C ARG A 133 -2.42 -13.46 -2.07
N LEU A 134 -3.38 -12.86 -1.37
CA LEU A 134 -4.24 -13.54 -0.39
C LEU A 134 -5.08 -14.68 -1.01
N ASN A 135 -5.39 -14.57 -2.31
CA ASN A 135 -6.13 -15.61 -3.03
C ASN A 135 -5.24 -16.74 -3.59
N LYS A 136 -3.92 -16.63 -3.49
CA LYS A 136 -3.02 -17.69 -3.99
C LYS A 136 -3.05 -18.91 -3.05
N PRO A 137 -3.04 -20.15 -3.59
CA PRO A 137 -2.97 -21.36 -2.78
C PRO A 137 -1.76 -21.41 -1.85
N GLU A 138 -0.66 -20.75 -2.22
CA GLU A 138 0.60 -20.74 -1.48
C GLU A 138 0.63 -19.71 -0.34
N PHE A 139 -0.45 -18.93 -0.13
CA PHE A 139 -0.49 -17.92 0.93
C PHE A 139 -0.19 -18.48 2.34
N PRO A 140 -0.72 -19.64 2.77
CA PRO A 140 -0.37 -20.20 4.09
C PRO A 140 1.13 -20.45 4.25
N VAL A 141 1.79 -20.99 3.21
CA VAL A 141 3.24 -21.22 3.21
C VAL A 141 4.00 -19.90 3.34
N LEU A 142 3.53 -18.85 2.67
CA LEU A 142 4.12 -17.51 2.76
C LEU A 142 3.94 -16.91 4.16
N ALA A 143 2.75 -17.10 4.77
CA ALA A 143 2.46 -16.64 6.12
C ALA A 143 3.36 -17.32 7.15
N ASP A 144 3.46 -18.66 7.10
CA ASP A 144 4.32 -19.44 7.99
C ASP A 144 5.79 -19.04 7.84
N TYR A 145 6.25 -18.85 6.59
CA TYR A 145 7.60 -18.37 6.31
C TYR A 145 7.90 -17.03 7.00
N MET A 146 7.02 -16.03 6.85
CA MET A 146 7.23 -14.70 7.43
C MET A 146 7.30 -14.71 8.96
N LEU A 147 6.56 -15.63 9.60
CA LEU A 147 6.50 -15.76 11.06
C LEU A 147 7.65 -16.57 11.64
N ALA A 148 8.21 -17.48 10.84
CA ALA A 148 9.42 -18.22 11.22
C ALA A 148 10.68 -17.36 11.22
N LEU A 149 10.62 -16.13 10.67
CA LEU A 149 11.77 -15.23 10.65
C LEU A 149 12.08 -14.68 12.04
N GLU A 150 13.36 -14.71 12.39
CA GLU A 150 13.88 -14.13 13.62
C GLU A 150 13.63 -12.62 13.67
N ASN A 151 13.31 -12.13 14.87
CA ASN A 151 13.18 -10.70 15.11
C ASN A 151 14.50 -9.98 14.81
N SER A 152 14.40 -8.96 13.98
CA SER A 152 15.52 -8.14 13.55
C SER A 152 15.30 -6.70 13.97
N ASP A 153 16.38 -5.98 14.27
CA ASP A 153 16.30 -4.56 14.53
C ASP A 153 15.82 -3.80 13.30
N PHE A 154 15.09 -2.71 13.52
CA PHE A 154 14.70 -1.83 12.43
C PHE A 154 15.94 -1.21 11.77
N PRO A 155 15.96 -1.10 10.42
CA PRO A 155 17.08 -0.48 9.73
C PRO A 155 17.28 0.97 10.20
N VAL A 156 18.51 1.28 10.59
CA VAL A 156 18.93 2.64 10.96
C VAL A 156 19.11 3.50 9.71
N ILE A 157 19.66 2.90 8.64
CA ILE A 157 19.90 3.55 7.35
C ILE A 157 18.92 2.97 6.34
N LEU A 158 18.10 3.84 5.74
CA LEU A 158 17.14 3.46 4.71
C LEU A 158 17.82 3.46 3.34
N ARG A 159 17.61 2.40 2.57
CA ARG A 159 17.99 2.29 1.16
C ARG A 159 16.89 2.90 0.28
N PRO A 160 17.23 3.33 -0.95
CA PRO A 160 16.22 3.71 -1.93
C PRO A 160 15.22 2.57 -2.15
N GLY A 161 13.93 2.83 -1.86
CA GLY A 161 12.86 1.84 -1.96
C GLY A 161 12.38 1.26 -0.62
N ASP A 162 13.07 1.54 0.50
CA ASP A 162 12.59 1.13 1.81
C ASP A 162 11.28 1.86 2.19
N ILE A 163 10.40 1.16 2.90
CA ILE A 163 9.11 1.71 3.33
C ILE A 163 9.33 2.86 4.33
N LEU A 164 8.83 4.05 3.99
CA LEU A 164 8.94 5.25 4.83
C LEU A 164 7.95 5.29 6.01
N ALA A 165 6.94 4.42 6.01
CA ALA A 165 5.87 4.38 7.01
C ALA A 165 6.32 3.76 8.35
N ARG A 166 7.29 4.37 9.05
CA ARG A 166 7.81 3.86 10.34
C ARG A 166 6.89 4.13 11.53
N THR A 167 5.99 5.11 11.43
CA THR A 167 5.08 5.44 12.53
C THR A 167 3.89 4.47 12.52
N PRO A 168 3.72 3.64 13.56
CA PRO A 168 2.63 2.68 13.60
C PRO A 168 1.27 3.39 13.64
N ARG A 169 0.30 2.86 12.88
CA ARG A 169 -1.08 3.37 12.88
C ARG A 169 -1.94 2.74 13.97
N ASN A 170 -1.61 1.51 14.35
CA ASN A 170 -2.15 0.78 15.49
C ASN A 170 -1.20 -0.39 15.83
N SER A 171 -1.61 -1.26 16.75
CA SER A 171 -0.82 -2.44 17.15
C SER A 171 -0.62 -3.46 16.02
N SER A 172 -1.62 -3.67 15.15
CA SER A 172 -1.53 -4.56 13.99
C SER A 172 -0.49 -4.04 12.99
N HIS A 173 -0.53 -2.74 12.68
CA HIS A 173 0.43 -2.09 11.80
C HIS A 173 1.86 -2.12 12.38
N ALA A 174 2.02 -1.91 13.70
CA ALA A 174 3.33 -2.01 14.36
C ALA A 174 3.98 -3.39 14.16
N GLN A 175 3.18 -4.46 14.27
CA GLN A 175 3.66 -5.81 14.04
C GLN A 175 3.95 -6.07 12.56
N GLY A 176 3.15 -5.55 11.64
CA GLY A 176 3.45 -5.58 10.21
C GLY A 176 4.79 -4.91 9.86
N LEU A 177 5.12 -3.80 10.53
CA LEU A 177 6.42 -3.14 10.38
C LEU A 177 7.57 -4.02 10.91
N GLN A 178 7.36 -4.72 12.03
CA GLN A 178 8.34 -5.67 12.54
C GLN A 178 8.57 -6.85 11.59
N LEU A 179 7.51 -7.42 11.01
CA LEU A 179 7.62 -8.47 9.99
C LEU A 179 8.43 -7.98 8.79
N MET A 180 8.18 -6.75 8.34
CA MET A 180 8.94 -6.14 7.25
C MET A 180 10.43 -5.99 7.57
N ALA A 181 10.77 -5.62 8.82
CA ALA A 181 12.16 -5.55 9.26
C ALA A 181 12.83 -6.94 9.22
N ASN A 182 12.15 -7.97 9.71
CA ASN A 182 12.64 -9.36 9.71
C ASN A 182 12.88 -9.87 8.27
N ILE A 183 11.94 -9.62 7.35
CA ILE A 183 12.07 -9.98 5.92
C ILE A 183 13.27 -9.27 5.29
N SER A 184 13.39 -7.96 5.53
CA SER A 184 14.46 -7.12 4.97
C SER A 184 15.85 -7.55 5.44
N ALA A 185 15.98 -8.00 6.69
CA ALA A 185 17.25 -8.50 7.23
C ALA A 185 17.76 -9.74 6.48
N LYS A 186 16.85 -10.61 6.01
CA LYS A 186 17.19 -11.81 5.23
C LYS A 186 17.36 -11.52 3.73
N TYR A 187 17.03 -10.32 3.25
CA TYR A 187 17.10 -9.94 1.83
C TYR A 187 18.53 -9.95 1.24
N SER A 188 19.55 -9.97 2.08
CA SER A 188 20.97 -10.05 1.68
C SER A 188 21.35 -11.42 1.08
N PHE A 189 20.52 -12.45 1.21
CA PHE A 189 20.83 -13.83 0.79
C PHE A 189 20.18 -14.23 -0.55
N ARG A 190 20.36 -13.40 -1.59
CA ARG A 190 19.70 -13.58 -2.90
C ARG A 190 20.00 -14.88 -3.66
N HIS A 191 20.99 -15.64 -3.20
CA HIS A 191 21.46 -16.88 -3.83
C HIS A 191 20.81 -18.13 -3.23
N LEU A 192 20.02 -18.03 -2.16
CA LEU A 192 19.38 -19.18 -1.54
C LEU A 192 18.01 -19.48 -2.20
N PRO A 193 17.56 -20.75 -2.23
CA PRO A 193 16.23 -21.13 -2.74
C PRO A 193 15.08 -20.36 -2.06
N GLU A 194 15.27 -20.00 -0.79
CA GLU A 194 14.36 -19.20 0.03
C GLU A 194 14.19 -17.76 -0.47
N HIS A 195 15.04 -17.28 -1.39
CA HIS A 195 14.93 -15.94 -1.95
C HIS A 195 13.60 -15.69 -2.67
N ALA A 196 13.02 -16.72 -3.32
CA ALA A 196 11.72 -16.57 -3.97
C ALA A 196 10.61 -16.26 -2.96
N LEU A 197 10.59 -16.97 -1.82
CA LEU A 197 9.65 -16.70 -0.73
C LEU A 197 9.92 -15.36 -0.06
N ASN A 198 11.18 -14.99 0.15
CA ASN A 198 11.55 -13.69 0.69
C ASN A 198 11.08 -12.54 -0.22
N SER A 199 11.30 -12.64 -1.54
CA SER A 199 10.82 -11.65 -2.49
C SER A 199 9.30 -11.52 -2.47
N ASP A 200 8.59 -12.64 -2.47
CA ASP A 200 7.13 -12.65 -2.39
C ASP A 200 6.61 -12.07 -1.06
N ALA A 201 7.28 -12.34 0.05
CA ALA A 201 6.96 -11.82 1.37
C ALA A 201 7.20 -10.31 1.44
N ASN A 202 8.33 -9.85 0.90
CA ASN A 202 8.68 -8.45 0.78
C ASN A 202 7.61 -7.70 -0.04
N ASP A 203 7.29 -8.18 -1.24
CA ASP A 203 6.33 -7.51 -2.12
C ASP A 203 4.95 -7.43 -1.45
N PHE A 204 4.51 -8.54 -0.84
CA PHE A 204 3.24 -8.61 -0.14
C PHE A 204 3.18 -7.65 1.06
N MET A 205 4.19 -7.66 1.92
CA MET A 205 4.22 -6.79 3.11
C MET A 205 4.39 -5.31 2.73
N GLN A 206 5.15 -5.00 1.67
CA GLN A 206 5.21 -3.64 1.13
C GLN A 206 3.83 -3.15 0.68
N ASP A 207 3.12 -3.94 -0.12
CA ASP A 207 1.78 -3.57 -0.58
C ASP A 207 0.80 -3.41 0.59
N ILE A 208 0.81 -4.32 1.58
CA ILE A 208 -0.01 -4.19 2.80
C ILE A 208 0.26 -2.88 3.53
N LEU A 209 1.54 -2.58 3.81
CA LEU A 209 1.92 -1.43 4.61
C LEU A 209 1.69 -0.10 3.86
N ILE A 210 1.84 -0.09 2.53
CA ILE A 210 1.49 1.06 1.69
C ILE A 210 0.00 1.33 1.75
N VAL A 211 -0.84 0.30 1.56
CA VAL A 211 -2.31 0.45 1.67
C VAL A 211 -2.66 0.96 3.06
N TYR A 212 -2.10 0.36 4.10
CA TYR A 212 -2.36 0.74 5.47
C TYR A 212 -2.02 2.21 5.74
N ASN A 213 -0.84 2.65 5.29
CA ASN A 213 -0.37 4.03 5.47
C ASN A 213 -1.24 5.05 4.71
N ASN A 214 -1.78 4.67 3.56
CA ASN A 214 -2.61 5.53 2.71
C ASN A 214 -4.06 5.63 3.21
N ILE A 215 -4.58 4.58 3.85
CA ILE A 215 -5.98 4.51 4.30
C ILE A 215 -6.14 4.95 5.77
N PHE A 216 -5.24 4.53 6.66
CA PHE A 216 -5.41 4.72 8.10
C PHE A 216 -4.63 5.95 8.58
N PRO A 217 -5.28 6.90 9.28
CA PRO A 217 -4.61 8.10 9.80
C PRO A 217 -3.60 7.74 10.88
N VAL A 218 -2.58 8.59 11.07
CA VAL A 218 -1.68 8.47 12.23
C VAL A 218 -2.55 8.75 13.46
N PRO A 219 -2.50 7.91 14.51
CA PRO A 219 -3.12 8.25 15.78
C PRO A 219 -2.65 9.62 16.21
N THR A 220 -3.56 10.60 16.26
CA THR A 220 -3.25 11.87 16.89
C THR A 220 -3.04 11.54 18.36
N ILE A 221 -1.80 11.58 18.83
CA ILE A 221 -1.54 11.60 20.26
C ILE A 221 -2.22 12.88 20.72
N GLN A 222 -3.36 12.77 21.40
CA GLN A 222 -3.87 13.86 22.20
C GLN A 222 -2.78 14.08 23.25
N THR A 223 -1.92 15.07 23.02
CA THR A 223 -1.09 15.63 24.08
C THR A 223 -2.07 16.09 25.13
N VAL A 224 -2.28 15.27 26.15
CA VAL A 224 -2.86 15.71 27.41
C VAL A 224 -1.97 16.87 27.81
N GLN A 225 -2.52 18.09 27.74
CA GLN A 225 -1.88 19.25 28.35
C GLN A 225 -1.70 18.86 29.82
N GLN A 226 -0.47 18.50 30.20
CA GLN A 226 -0.10 18.53 31.60
C GLN A 226 -0.25 20.00 32.02
N PRO A 227 -0.99 20.30 33.10
CA PRO A 227 -1.02 21.65 33.62
C PRO A 227 0.42 22.06 33.94
N ASP A 228 0.81 23.26 33.51
CA ASP A 228 2.10 23.86 33.84
C ASP A 228 2.27 23.84 35.36
N GLU A 229 3.13 22.95 35.86
CA GLU A 229 3.67 23.08 37.20
C GLU A 229 4.69 24.22 37.12
N ASP A 230 4.22 25.41 37.51
CA ASP A 230 5.05 26.59 37.73
C ASP A 230 6.27 26.23 38.58
N ASP A 231 7.41 26.61 38.03
CA ASP A 231 8.77 26.39 38.49
C ASP A 231 9.06 27.23 39.76
N GLU A 232 8.56 26.81 40.93
CA GLU A 232 9.03 27.38 42.20
C GLU A 232 10.28 26.63 42.70
N ARG A 233 11.44 26.99 42.13
CA ARG A 233 12.74 26.70 42.76
C ARG A 233 13.08 27.78 43.80
N PRO A 234 13.50 27.41 45.02
CA PRO A 234 13.96 28.39 46.00
C PRO A 234 15.35 28.93 45.59
N CYS A 235 15.48 30.25 45.56
CA CYS A 235 16.75 30.95 45.36
C CYS A 235 17.73 30.65 46.50
N CYS A 236 18.86 30.02 46.19
CA CYS A 236 20.03 30.03 47.08
C CYS A 236 20.75 31.37 46.92
N ILE A 237 20.76 32.19 47.98
CA ILE A 237 21.69 33.32 48.11
C ILE A 237 23.03 32.76 48.61
N VAL A 238 24.08 33.01 47.83
CA VAL A 238 25.47 32.69 48.17
C VAL A 238 26.00 33.77 49.12
N SER A 239 26.80 33.33 50.10
CA SER A 239 27.47 34.14 51.14
C SER A 239 28.35 35.27 50.60
#